data_AF-A0AAJ1U6C8-F1
#
_entry.id   AF-A0AAJ1U6C8-F1
#
_cell.length_a   1.000
_cell.length_b   1.000
_cell.length_c   1.000
_cell.angle_alpha   90.00
_cell.angle_beta   90.00
_cell.angle_gamma   90.00
#
_symmetry.space_group_name_H-M   'P 1'
#
loop_
_entity.id
_entity.type
_entity.pdbx_description
1 polymer ?
#
loop_
_entity_poly.entity_id
_entity_poly.type
_entity_poly.pdbx_seq_one_letter_code
_entity_poly.pdbx_strand_id
1 'polypeptide(L)'
;MADLESLDDLDTQVEALEQTLGGASQMAVQFDAELQRIRGTLAQTGYDVATLDRGLSRGLRRAFDGVVLDGMKLSDALDTLAQSMITSAYNAAVKPVTDHFGGLLAQGIGSLVGGLFPFKDGAGFAQGRVMPFADGGVVSQPTYFPMRGGAGLMGEAGPEAIMPLTRGSDGKLGVRAAGGSTPVNVVMNIQTADATSFQRSQGQIAAQMGRLLSRGQRNR
;
A
#
# COMPACT_ATOMS: atom_id res chain seq x y z
N MET A 1 -52.74 -35.72 -46.12
CA MET A 1 -53.08 -35.09 -44.83
C MET A 1 -52.12 -35.50 -43.73
N ALA A 2 -51.67 -36.77 -43.66
CA ALA A 2 -50.68 -37.22 -42.67
C ALA A 2 -49.31 -36.50 -42.73
N ASP A 3 -48.83 -36.11 -43.91
CA ASP A 3 -47.53 -35.42 -44.03
C ASP A 3 -47.55 -33.99 -43.46
N LEU A 4 -48.69 -33.31 -43.49
CA LEU A 4 -48.83 -31.94 -42.94
C LEU A 4 -48.86 -31.94 -41.40
N GLU A 5 -49.41 -33.00 -40.81
CA GLU A 5 -49.47 -33.18 -39.35
C GLU A 5 -48.09 -33.49 -38.77
N SER A 6 -47.24 -34.20 -39.51
CA SER A 6 -45.85 -34.48 -39.11
C SER A 6 -44.93 -33.25 -39.13
N LEU A 7 -45.22 -32.27 -39.98
CA LEU A 7 -44.44 -31.03 -40.09
C LEU A 7 -44.77 -30.05 -38.97
N ASP A 8 -46.04 -29.99 -38.54
CA ASP A 8 -46.51 -29.17 -37.42
C ASP A 8 -45.93 -29.66 -36.07
N ASP A 9 -45.87 -30.98 -35.90
CA ASP A 9 -45.27 -31.61 -34.72
C ASP A 9 -43.74 -31.39 -34.65
N LEU A 10 -43.07 -31.37 -35.81
CA LEU A 10 -41.65 -31.04 -35.90
C LEU A 10 -41.38 -29.58 -35.51
N ASP A 11 -42.21 -28.64 -35.98
CA ASP A 11 -42.06 -27.21 -35.68
C ASP A 11 -42.25 -26.94 -34.19
N THR A 12 -43.24 -27.58 -33.58
CA THR A 12 -43.48 -27.54 -32.12
C THR A 12 -42.28 -28.07 -31.32
N GLN A 13 -41.66 -29.16 -31.77
CA GLN A 13 -40.47 -29.72 -31.13
C GLN A 13 -39.24 -28.81 -31.28
N VAL A 14 -39.08 -28.15 -32.43
CA VAL A 14 -38.00 -27.18 -32.68
C VAL A 14 -38.16 -25.95 -31.79
N GLU A 15 -39.38 -25.43 -31.64
CA GLU A 15 -39.66 -24.26 -30.79
C GLU A 15 -39.40 -24.57 -29.30
N ALA A 16 -39.79 -25.77 -28.85
CA ALA A 16 -39.45 -26.26 -27.51
C ALA A 16 -37.93 -26.43 -27.31
N LEU A 17 -37.21 -26.89 -28.34
CA LEU A 17 -35.76 -27.01 -28.31
C LEU A 17 -35.06 -25.65 -28.27
N GLU A 18 -35.51 -24.67 -29.05
CA GLU A 18 -34.98 -23.30 -29.01
C GLU A 18 -35.19 -22.65 -27.65
N GLN A 19 -36.37 -22.83 -27.04
CA GLN A 19 -36.66 -22.30 -25.72
C GLN A 19 -35.76 -22.94 -24.64
N THR A 20 -35.53 -24.24 -24.71
CA THR A 20 -34.64 -24.95 -23.76
C THR A 20 -33.17 -24.59 -23.97
N LEU A 21 -32.70 -24.47 -25.21
CA LEU A 21 -31.35 -24.00 -25.54
C LEU A 21 -31.15 -22.54 -25.10
N GLY A 22 -32.15 -21.69 -25.30
CA GLY A 22 -32.16 -20.32 -24.80
C GLY A 22 -32.02 -20.26 -23.28
N GLY A 23 -32.81 -21.06 -22.55
CA GLY A 23 -32.71 -21.18 -21.10
C GLY A 23 -31.35 -21.72 -20.64
N ALA A 24 -30.79 -22.72 -21.33
CA ALA A 24 -29.47 -23.27 -21.03
C ALA A 24 -28.35 -22.24 -21.22
N SER A 25 -28.44 -21.42 -22.28
CA SER A 25 -27.47 -20.34 -22.52
C SER A 25 -27.49 -19.27 -21.41
N GLN A 26 -28.68 -18.91 -20.92
CA GLN A 26 -28.82 -17.95 -19.82
C GLN A 26 -28.27 -18.53 -18.50
N MET A 27 -28.52 -19.80 -18.23
CA MET A 27 -27.92 -20.48 -17.07
C MET A 27 -26.40 -20.52 -17.14
N ALA A 28 -25.82 -20.76 -18.33
CA ALA A 28 -24.37 -20.74 -18.51
C ALA A 28 -23.75 -19.36 -18.24
N VAL A 29 -24.41 -18.28 -18.69
CA VAL A 29 -23.97 -16.90 -18.41
C VAL A 29 -24.05 -16.58 -16.91
N GLN A 30 -25.13 -16.99 -16.24
CA GLN A 30 -25.26 -16.80 -14.79
C GLN A 30 -24.24 -17.61 -14.00
N PHE A 31 -23.96 -18.83 -14.43
CA PHE A 31 -22.94 -19.68 -13.81
C PHE A 31 -21.54 -19.09 -13.97
N ASP A 32 -21.19 -18.56 -15.16
CA ASP A 32 -19.92 -17.86 -15.36
C ASP A 32 -19.79 -16.64 -14.44
N ALA A 33 -20.85 -15.83 -14.32
CA ALA A 33 -20.88 -14.70 -13.40
C ALA A 33 -20.69 -15.12 -11.92
N GLU A 34 -21.28 -16.25 -11.52
CA GLU A 34 -21.11 -16.79 -10.16
C GLU A 34 -19.70 -17.33 -9.94
N LEU A 35 -19.10 -18.00 -10.93
CA LEU A 35 -17.71 -18.45 -10.86
C LEU A 35 -16.73 -17.27 -10.74
N GLN A 36 -16.98 -16.17 -11.46
CA GLN A 36 -16.17 -14.96 -11.34
C GLN A 36 -16.29 -14.34 -9.94
N ARG A 37 -17.50 -14.33 -9.36
CA ARG A 37 -17.73 -13.91 -7.97
C ARG A 37 -17.00 -14.79 -6.96
N ILE A 38 -17.11 -16.12 -7.09
CA ILE A 38 -16.41 -17.09 -6.25
C ILE A 38 -14.89 -16.91 -6.37
N ARG A 39 -14.36 -16.69 -7.58
CA ARG A 39 -12.93 -16.42 -7.77
C ARG A 39 -12.50 -15.14 -7.04
N GLY A 40 -13.31 -14.10 -7.08
CA GLY A 40 -13.07 -12.86 -6.33
C GLY A 40 -13.06 -13.07 -4.82
N THR A 41 -14.04 -13.80 -4.27
CA THR A 41 -14.10 -14.07 -2.82
C THR A 41 -12.96 -14.97 -2.36
N LEU A 42 -12.59 -15.97 -3.14
CA LEU A 42 -11.44 -16.83 -2.84
C LEU A 42 -10.11 -16.07 -2.88
N ALA A 43 -9.94 -15.15 -3.83
CA ALA A 43 -8.75 -14.29 -3.89
C ALA A 43 -8.66 -13.39 -2.65
N GLN A 44 -9.77 -12.76 -2.26
CA GLN A 44 -9.83 -11.94 -1.03
C GLN A 44 -9.51 -12.76 0.21
N THR A 45 -10.15 -13.92 0.35
CA THR A 45 -9.89 -14.87 1.45
C THR A 45 -8.41 -15.24 1.50
N GLY A 46 -7.75 -15.44 0.35
CA GLY A 46 -6.31 -15.70 0.28
C GLY A 46 -5.45 -14.58 0.85
N TYR A 47 -5.79 -13.31 0.55
CA TYR A 47 -5.10 -12.15 1.12
C TYR A 47 -5.30 -12.03 2.64
N ASP A 48 -6.50 -12.36 3.13
CA ASP A 48 -6.82 -12.32 4.56
C ASP A 48 -6.05 -13.41 5.32
N VAL A 49 -6.01 -14.64 4.78
CA VAL A 49 -5.22 -15.76 5.32
C VAL A 49 -3.73 -15.42 5.33
N ALA A 50 -3.19 -14.85 4.26
CA ALA A 50 -1.79 -14.43 4.20
C ALA A 50 -1.46 -13.31 5.20
N THR A 51 -2.42 -12.47 5.55
CA THR A 51 -2.26 -11.41 6.56
C THR A 51 -2.29 -11.98 7.97
N LEU A 52 -3.22 -12.91 8.23
CA LEU A 52 -3.30 -13.64 9.48
C LEU A 52 -2.02 -14.44 9.74
N ASP A 53 -1.56 -15.20 8.76
CA ASP A 53 -0.34 -16.01 8.84
C ASP A 53 0.87 -15.15 9.23
N ARG A 54 1.11 -14.07 8.50
CA ARG A 54 2.19 -13.11 8.83
C ARG A 54 2.03 -12.50 10.23
N GLY A 55 0.79 -12.24 10.66
CA GLY A 55 0.49 -11.75 12.01
C GLY A 55 0.88 -12.77 13.08
N LEU A 56 0.45 -14.01 12.88
CA LEU A 56 0.72 -15.15 13.75
C LEU A 56 2.23 -15.46 13.83
N SER A 57 2.94 -15.55 12.69
CA SER A 57 4.38 -15.86 12.70
C SER A 57 5.18 -14.79 13.44
N ARG A 58 4.83 -13.50 13.27
CA ARG A 58 5.48 -12.41 14.00
C ARG A 58 5.14 -12.43 15.49
N GLY A 59 3.90 -12.76 15.85
CA GLY A 59 3.46 -12.91 17.24
C GLY A 59 4.21 -14.04 17.93
N LEU A 60 4.24 -15.22 17.31
CA LEU A 60 4.97 -16.39 17.78
C LEU A 60 6.47 -16.09 17.92
N ARG A 61 7.10 -15.51 16.89
CA ARG A 61 8.51 -15.17 16.95
C ARG A 61 8.84 -14.22 18.10
N ARG A 62 8.03 -13.18 18.33
CA ARG A 62 8.21 -12.27 19.47
C ARG A 62 8.04 -12.96 20.82
N ALA A 63 7.05 -13.85 20.94
CA ALA A 63 6.85 -14.62 22.16
C ALA A 63 8.04 -15.55 22.45
N PHE A 64 8.55 -16.24 21.43
CA PHE A 64 9.73 -17.10 21.55
C PHE A 64 11.00 -16.30 21.87
N ASP A 65 11.28 -15.23 21.11
CA ASP A 65 12.44 -14.38 21.34
C ASP A 65 12.42 -13.77 22.74
N GLY A 66 11.26 -13.32 23.23
CA GLY A 66 11.16 -12.73 24.56
C GLY A 66 11.31 -13.73 25.71
N VAL A 67 10.84 -14.98 25.55
CA VAL A 67 11.03 -16.03 26.57
C VAL A 67 12.47 -16.53 26.59
N VAL A 68 13.07 -16.72 25.42
CA VAL A 68 14.40 -17.34 25.30
C VAL A 68 15.53 -16.33 25.49
N LEU A 69 15.40 -15.13 24.94
CA LEU A 69 16.48 -14.12 24.91
C LEU A 69 16.30 -13.05 26.01
N ASP A 70 15.07 -12.59 26.25
CA ASP A 70 14.80 -11.52 27.21
C ASP A 70 14.44 -12.02 28.62
N GLY A 71 14.31 -13.34 28.80
CA GLY A 71 13.96 -13.97 30.08
C GLY A 71 12.57 -13.57 30.59
N MET A 72 11.66 -13.16 29.69
CA MET A 72 10.30 -12.79 30.06
C MET A 72 9.53 -14.01 30.58
N LYS A 73 8.59 -13.79 31.49
CA LYS A 73 7.74 -14.89 31.98
C LYS A 73 6.87 -15.37 30.82
N LEU A 74 6.63 -16.69 30.77
CA LEU A 74 5.74 -17.29 29.78
C LEU A 74 4.34 -16.64 29.76
N SER A 75 3.85 -16.18 30.91
CA SER A 75 2.60 -15.42 31.03
C SER A 75 2.62 -14.15 30.18
N ASP A 76 3.71 -13.38 30.24
CA ASP A 76 3.84 -12.09 29.57
C ASP A 76 3.99 -12.28 28.05
N ALA A 77 4.60 -13.40 27.65
CA ALA A 77 4.72 -13.80 26.25
C ALA A 77 3.36 -14.23 25.66
N LEU A 78 2.56 -14.95 26.44
CA LEU A 78 1.21 -15.33 26.07
C LEU A 78 0.27 -14.12 26.00
N ASP A 79 0.40 -13.17 26.92
CA ASP A 79 -0.34 -11.89 26.86
C ASP A 79 0.04 -11.09 25.61
N THR A 80 1.32 -11.04 25.26
CA THR A 80 1.79 -10.38 24.03
C THR A 80 1.25 -11.06 22.77
N LEU A 81 1.22 -12.40 22.75
CA LEU A 81 0.63 -13.16 21.67
C LEU A 81 -0.87 -12.89 21.56
N ALA A 82 -1.60 -12.93 22.67
CA ALA A 82 -3.04 -12.64 22.73
C ALA A 82 -3.35 -11.23 22.22
N GLN A 83 -2.62 -10.22 22.69
CA GLN A 83 -2.76 -8.84 22.24
C GLN A 83 -2.53 -8.73 20.72
N SER A 84 -1.54 -9.47 20.19
CA SER A 84 -1.23 -9.46 18.75
C SER A 84 -2.29 -10.17 17.90
N MET A 85 -2.92 -11.23 18.42
CA MET A 85 -4.04 -11.92 17.78
C MET A 85 -5.29 -11.04 17.76
N ILE A 86 -5.62 -10.39 18.89
CA ILE A 86 -6.74 -9.44 18.99
C ILE A 86 -6.55 -8.28 18.01
N THR A 87 -5.36 -7.69 17.98
CA THR A 87 -5.05 -6.58 17.06
C THR A 87 -5.13 -7.03 15.60
N SER A 88 -4.69 -8.24 15.28
CA SER A 88 -4.76 -8.78 13.92
C SER A 88 -6.20 -9.05 13.48
N ALA A 89 -7.01 -9.66 14.35
CA ALA A 89 -8.42 -9.92 14.10
C ALA A 89 -9.22 -8.61 13.94
N TYR A 90 -8.97 -7.63 14.81
CA TYR A 90 -9.57 -6.30 14.72
C TYR A 90 -9.20 -5.61 13.40
N ASN A 91 -7.92 -5.61 13.03
CA ASN A 91 -7.47 -5.01 11.78
C ASN A 91 -8.04 -5.72 10.54
N ALA A 92 -8.19 -7.05 10.58
CA ALA A 92 -8.83 -7.79 9.49
C ALA A 92 -10.33 -7.46 9.35
N ALA A 93 -11.02 -7.22 10.45
CA ALA A 93 -12.43 -6.84 10.44
C ALA A 93 -12.67 -5.37 10.04
N VAL A 94 -11.76 -4.46 10.42
CA VAL A 94 -11.93 -3.01 10.22
C VAL A 94 -11.34 -2.51 8.90
N LYS A 95 -10.26 -3.13 8.39
CA LYS A 95 -9.64 -2.73 7.11
C LYS A 95 -10.62 -2.64 5.94
N PRO A 96 -11.53 -3.61 5.71
CA PRO A 96 -12.46 -3.53 4.59
C PRO A 96 -13.34 -2.29 4.65
N VAL A 97 -13.81 -1.91 5.85
CA VAL A 97 -14.64 -0.72 6.06
C VAL A 97 -13.83 0.56 5.89
N THR A 98 -12.61 0.60 6.43
CA THR A 98 -11.72 1.75 6.29
C THR A 98 -11.27 1.96 4.85
N ASP A 99 -11.02 0.88 4.09
CA ASP A 99 -10.59 0.94 2.69
C ASP A 99 -11.77 1.32 1.77
N HIS A 100 -12.98 0.79 2.02
CA HIS A 100 -14.19 1.19 1.28
C HIS A 100 -14.60 2.63 1.57
N PHE A 101 -14.58 3.04 2.84
CA PHE A 101 -14.96 4.39 3.25
C PHE A 101 -13.89 5.41 2.85
N GLY A 102 -12.61 5.07 2.96
CA GLY A 102 -11.50 5.89 2.49
C GLY A 102 -11.50 6.08 0.97
N GLY A 103 -11.81 5.03 0.20
CA GLY A 103 -11.94 5.11 -1.26
C GLY A 103 -13.11 5.98 -1.72
N LEU A 104 -14.28 5.84 -1.08
CA LEU A 104 -15.47 6.64 -1.40
C LEU A 104 -15.33 8.11 -0.97
N LEU A 105 -14.70 8.36 0.18
CA LEU A 105 -14.46 9.71 0.68
C LEU A 105 -13.37 10.43 -0.12
N ALA A 106 -12.33 9.72 -0.57
CA ALA A 106 -11.33 10.25 -1.50
C ALA A 106 -11.91 10.58 -2.89
N GLN A 107 -12.83 9.76 -3.40
CA GLN A 107 -13.55 10.04 -4.66
C GLN A 107 -14.55 11.21 -4.51
N GLY A 108 -15.26 11.28 -3.37
CA GLY A 108 -16.22 12.36 -3.08
C GLY A 108 -15.56 13.72 -2.85
N ILE A 109 -14.44 13.76 -2.13
CA ILE A 109 -13.69 15.01 -1.91
C ILE A 109 -12.88 15.38 -3.16
N GLY A 110 -12.34 14.41 -3.90
CA GLY A 110 -11.65 14.64 -5.18
C GLY A 110 -12.53 15.28 -6.25
N SER A 111 -13.82 14.92 -6.30
CA SER A 111 -14.80 15.51 -7.24
C SER A 111 -15.28 16.91 -6.83
N LEU A 112 -15.43 17.17 -5.53
CA LEU A 112 -15.86 18.48 -5.02
C LEU A 112 -14.71 19.52 -4.99
N VAL A 113 -13.49 19.08 -4.68
CA VAL A 113 -12.30 19.94 -4.68
C VAL A 113 -11.77 20.16 -6.09
N GLY A 114 -11.84 19.15 -6.97
CA GLY A 114 -11.48 19.26 -8.39
C GLY A 114 -12.39 20.19 -9.21
N GLY A 115 -13.62 20.47 -8.74
CA GLY A 115 -14.56 21.36 -9.40
C GLY A 115 -14.48 22.83 -8.99
N LEU A 116 -13.90 23.16 -7.82
CA LEU A 116 -14.03 24.50 -7.23
C LEU A 116 -12.71 25.30 -7.12
N PHE A 117 -11.54 24.65 -7.06
CA PHE A 117 -10.25 25.36 -6.98
C PHE A 117 -9.11 24.60 -7.70
N PRO A 118 -8.80 24.92 -8.97
CA PRO A 118 -7.79 24.19 -9.75
C PRO A 118 -6.32 24.51 -9.40
N PHE A 119 -6.03 25.21 -8.28
CA PHE A 119 -4.73 25.92 -8.16
C PHE A 119 -4.07 25.95 -6.77
N LYS A 120 -4.43 25.12 -5.79
CA LYS A 120 -3.76 25.23 -4.46
C LYS A 120 -2.63 24.23 -4.21
N ASP A 121 -2.69 23.02 -4.75
CA ASP A 121 -1.61 22.04 -4.57
C ASP A 121 -1.06 21.66 -5.94
N GLY A 122 0.22 21.95 -6.18
CA GLY A 122 0.98 21.79 -7.43
C GLY A 122 0.95 20.38 -8.03
N ALA A 123 -0.21 19.96 -8.47
CA ALA A 123 -0.45 18.75 -9.21
C ALA A 123 -0.05 19.00 -10.66
N GLY A 124 0.80 18.13 -11.19
CA GLY A 124 1.29 18.11 -12.56
C GLY A 124 0.18 17.81 -13.57
N PHE A 125 -0.82 18.68 -13.65
CA PHE A 125 -1.86 18.68 -14.66
C PHE A 125 -1.59 19.84 -15.61
N ALA A 126 -0.56 19.68 -16.45
CA ALA A 126 -0.57 20.35 -17.73
C ALA A 126 -1.59 19.60 -18.60
N GLN A 127 -2.85 20.05 -18.57
CA GLN A 127 -3.78 19.83 -19.67
C GLN A 127 -4.27 18.38 -19.84
N GLY A 128 -4.76 17.76 -18.75
CA GLY A 128 -5.56 16.54 -18.84
C GLY A 128 -4.82 15.25 -19.23
N ARG A 129 -3.49 15.24 -19.18
CA ARG A 129 -2.69 14.02 -19.27
C ARG A 129 -1.83 13.88 -18.02
N VAL A 130 -1.87 12.68 -17.43
CA VAL A 130 -0.96 12.26 -16.37
C VAL A 130 0.47 12.48 -16.86
N MET A 131 1.28 13.25 -16.13
CA MET A 131 2.71 13.37 -16.42
C MET A 131 3.37 12.02 -16.08
N PRO A 132 3.85 11.26 -17.08
CA PRO A 132 4.69 10.11 -16.77
C PRO A 132 5.97 10.62 -16.10
N PHE A 133 6.48 9.85 -15.12
CA PHE A 133 7.75 10.08 -14.40
C PHE A 133 7.77 11.16 -13.30
N ALA A 134 6.62 11.58 -12.76
CA ALA A 134 6.57 12.48 -11.60
C ALA A 134 7.31 11.92 -10.36
N ASP A 135 7.27 10.60 -10.18
CA ASP A 135 7.95 9.87 -9.10
C ASP A 135 9.37 9.40 -9.46
N GLY A 136 9.87 9.79 -10.63
CA GLY A 136 11.10 9.25 -11.23
C GLY A 136 10.85 7.97 -12.04
N GLY A 137 11.91 7.44 -12.64
CA GLY A 137 11.85 6.23 -13.47
C GLY A 137 13.13 6.01 -14.26
N VAL A 138 13.30 4.84 -14.87
CA VAL A 138 14.43 4.56 -15.78
C VAL A 138 13.86 4.43 -17.19
N VAL A 139 14.41 5.18 -18.13
CA VAL A 139 14.07 5.09 -19.56
C VAL A 139 15.13 4.25 -20.24
N SER A 140 14.75 3.06 -20.68
CA SER A 140 15.64 2.08 -21.33
C SER A 140 15.40 1.98 -22.85
N GLN A 141 14.45 2.74 -23.39
CA GLN A 141 14.08 2.74 -24.80
C GLN A 141 13.80 4.17 -25.29
N PRO A 142 14.03 4.47 -26.59
CA PRO A 142 13.74 5.77 -27.17
C PRO A 142 12.29 6.20 -26.90
N THR A 143 12.11 7.24 -26.09
CA THR A 143 10.79 7.71 -25.66
C THR A 143 10.61 9.18 -26.05
N TYR A 144 9.53 9.48 -26.78
CA TYR A 144 9.22 10.86 -27.16
C TYR A 144 8.43 11.57 -26.07
N PHE A 145 8.75 12.83 -25.79
CA PHE A 145 8.00 13.67 -24.87
C PHE A 145 7.64 15.02 -25.52
N PRO A 146 6.43 15.54 -25.29
CA PRO A 146 5.98 16.78 -25.88
C PRO A 146 6.72 17.97 -25.26
N MET A 147 7.27 18.85 -26.09
CA MET A 147 7.86 20.13 -25.70
C MET A 147 7.05 21.29 -26.28
N ARG A 148 7.13 22.48 -25.67
CA ARG A 148 6.51 23.68 -26.23
C ARG A 148 7.24 24.09 -27.52
N GLY A 149 6.73 23.67 -28.66
CA GLY A 149 7.30 23.94 -29.99
C GLY A 149 7.95 22.73 -30.68
N GLY A 150 7.79 21.51 -30.17
CA GLY A 150 8.33 20.29 -30.81
C GLY A 150 8.15 19.02 -29.97
N ALA A 151 8.83 17.95 -30.36
CA ALA A 151 8.94 16.73 -29.58
C ALA A 151 10.41 16.51 -29.21
N GLY A 152 10.68 16.21 -27.94
CA GLY A 152 11.98 15.74 -27.46
C GLY A 152 12.06 14.22 -27.51
N LEU A 153 13.26 13.67 -27.69
CA LEU A 153 13.54 12.24 -27.64
C LEU A 153 14.54 11.99 -26.49
N MET A 154 14.24 11.01 -25.63
CA MET A 154 15.10 10.55 -24.52
C MET A 154 15.40 9.06 -24.68
N GLY A 155 16.50 8.57 -24.09
CA GLY A 155 16.89 7.16 -24.20
C GLY A 155 17.62 6.79 -25.51
N GLU A 156 18.32 7.72 -26.15
CA GLU A 156 19.12 7.45 -27.36
C GLU A 156 20.50 6.82 -27.05
N ALA A 157 21.03 7.01 -25.83
CA ALA A 157 22.39 6.61 -25.45
C ALA A 157 22.46 5.50 -24.37
N GLY A 158 21.39 4.73 -24.19
CA GLY A 158 21.30 3.67 -23.17
C GLY A 158 20.39 4.04 -21.99
N PRO A 159 20.42 3.27 -20.88
CA PRO A 159 19.53 3.50 -19.74
C PRO A 159 19.78 4.86 -19.06
N GLU A 160 18.79 5.75 -19.14
CA GLU A 160 18.80 7.06 -18.48
C GLU A 160 17.87 7.06 -17.26
N ALA A 161 18.31 7.66 -16.15
CA ALA A 161 17.51 7.74 -14.92
C ALA A 161 16.84 9.11 -14.80
N ILE A 162 15.51 9.12 -14.67
CA ILE A 162 14.70 10.27 -14.30
C ILE A 162 14.64 10.33 -12.78
N MET A 163 15.23 11.38 -12.22
CA MET A 163 15.27 11.59 -10.78
C MET A 163 14.39 12.78 -10.37
N PRO A 164 13.53 12.62 -9.35
CA PRO A 164 12.74 13.74 -8.83
C PRO A 164 13.68 14.78 -8.21
N LEU A 165 13.64 16.00 -8.75
CA LEU A 165 14.35 17.14 -8.19
C LEU A 165 13.48 17.83 -7.17
N THR A 166 14.08 18.22 -6.06
CA THR A 166 13.43 19.11 -5.08
C THR A 166 14.17 20.43 -5.01
N ARG A 167 13.44 21.50 -4.74
CA ARG A 167 14.06 22.80 -4.51
C ARG A 167 14.61 22.86 -3.09
N GLY A 168 15.88 23.23 -2.96
CA GLY A 168 16.54 23.53 -1.69
C GLY A 168 16.09 24.87 -1.12
N SER A 169 16.46 25.13 0.13
CA SER A 169 16.24 26.42 0.80
C SER A 169 16.99 27.58 0.13
N ASP A 170 18.02 27.28 -0.67
CA ASP A 170 18.76 28.21 -1.52
C ASP A 170 18.09 28.47 -2.87
N GLY A 171 16.91 27.89 -3.10
CA GLY A 171 16.16 28.05 -4.34
C GLY A 171 16.69 27.24 -5.52
N LYS A 172 17.78 26.46 -5.36
CA LYS A 172 18.32 25.60 -6.42
C LYS A 172 17.62 24.25 -6.44
N LEU A 173 17.55 23.64 -7.63
CA LEU A 173 17.02 22.29 -7.78
C LEU A 173 18.13 21.28 -7.51
N GLY A 174 17.85 20.27 -6.68
CA GLY A 174 18.80 19.19 -6.36
C GLY A 174 18.11 17.85 -6.22
N VAL A 175 18.86 16.78 -6.47
CA VAL A 175 18.43 15.39 -6.26
C VAL A 175 18.49 15.08 -4.77
N ARG A 176 17.39 14.65 -4.16
CA ARG A 176 17.42 14.10 -2.79
C ARG A 176 17.84 12.64 -2.88
N ALA A 177 19.03 12.31 -2.39
CA ALA A 177 19.36 10.93 -2.10
C ALA A 177 18.50 10.46 -0.92
N ALA A 178 17.49 9.62 -1.19
CA ALA A 178 16.76 8.91 -0.15
C ALA A 178 17.75 7.99 0.59
N GLY A 179 18.25 8.44 1.73
CA GLY A 179 19.31 7.76 2.48
C GLY A 179 20.30 8.69 3.19
N GLY A 180 20.26 9.99 2.91
CA GLY A 180 21.00 10.97 3.69
C GLY A 180 20.40 11.13 5.09
N SER A 181 20.80 10.28 6.04
CA SER A 181 20.43 10.41 7.44
C SER A 181 20.77 11.82 7.91
N THR A 182 19.77 12.62 8.28
CA THR A 182 19.99 13.90 8.92
C THR A 182 20.87 13.68 10.15
N PRO A 183 22.04 14.34 10.26
CA PRO A 183 22.90 14.16 11.42
C PRO A 183 22.14 14.60 12.67
N VAL A 184 21.88 13.66 13.58
CA VAL A 184 21.25 13.93 14.87
C VAL A 184 22.30 14.55 15.77
N ASN A 185 22.25 15.88 15.94
CA ASN A 185 23.12 16.58 16.87
C ASN A 185 22.48 16.58 18.27
N VAL A 186 23.16 15.99 19.25
CA VAL A 186 22.72 15.98 20.66
C VAL A 186 23.66 16.85 21.48
N VAL A 187 23.16 18.00 21.94
CA VAL A 187 23.89 18.90 22.83
C VAL A 187 23.39 18.67 24.26
N MET A 188 24.28 18.26 25.16
CA MET A 188 23.97 18.09 26.59
C MET A 188 24.75 19.12 27.39
N ASN A 189 24.04 19.96 28.13
CA ASN A 189 24.66 20.90 29.06
C ASN A 189 24.54 20.33 30.48
N ILE A 190 25.67 20.04 31.12
CA ILE A 190 25.72 19.45 32.46
C ILE A 190 26.20 20.52 33.43
N GLN A 191 25.36 20.86 34.41
CA GLN A 191 25.72 21.77 35.49
C GLN A 191 25.83 20.97 36.79
N THR A 192 27.02 20.99 37.39
CA THR A 192 27.28 20.34 38.68
C THR A 192 27.86 21.35 39.65
N ALA A 193 27.43 21.29 40.92
CA ALA A 193 27.95 22.16 41.97
C ALA A 193 29.34 21.74 42.50
N ASP A 194 29.71 20.46 42.33
CA ASP A 194 30.97 19.89 42.81
C ASP A 194 31.47 18.74 41.89
N ALA A 195 32.78 18.63 41.69
CA ALA A 195 33.42 17.61 40.84
C ALA A 195 33.12 16.17 41.31
N THR A 196 33.02 15.97 42.62
CA THR A 196 32.70 14.66 43.22
C THR A 196 31.27 14.21 42.89
N SER A 197 30.35 15.16 42.74
CA SER A 197 28.96 14.90 42.32
C SER A 197 28.87 14.50 40.84
N PHE A 198 29.74 15.06 39.99
CA PHE A 198 29.86 14.67 38.60
C PHE A 198 30.37 13.23 38.45
N GLN A 199 31.41 12.86 39.21
CA GLN A 199 31.95 11.49 39.20
C GLN A 199 30.89 10.44 39.57
N ARG A 200 30.05 10.73 40.57
CA ARG A 200 28.95 9.85 40.97
C ARG A 200 27.82 9.76 39.93
N SER A 201 27.58 10.82 39.15
CA SER A 201 26.51 10.86 38.14
C SER A 201 26.97 10.45 36.73
N GLN A 202 28.28 10.27 36.50
CA GLN A 202 28.85 9.91 35.20
C GLN A 202 28.18 8.67 34.59
N GLY A 203 27.93 7.63 35.37
CA GLY A 203 27.26 6.41 34.89
C GLY A 203 25.80 6.63 34.48
N GLN A 204 25.08 7.51 35.20
CA GLN A 204 23.69 7.85 34.87
C GLN A 204 23.60 8.69 33.60
N ILE A 205 24.53 9.65 33.44
CA ILE A 205 24.65 10.50 32.26
C ILE A 205 24.96 9.64 31.02
N ALA A 206 25.89 8.69 31.13
CA ALA A 206 26.22 7.75 30.06
C ALA A 206 25.01 6.89 29.66
N ALA A 207 24.26 6.37 30.63
CA ALA A 207 23.04 5.60 30.37
C ALA A 207 21.95 6.44 29.69
N GLN A 208 21.79 7.71 30.07
CA GLN A 208 20.84 8.62 29.45
C GLN A 208 21.24 8.98 28.01
N MET A 209 22.53 9.19 27.75
CA MET A 209 23.07 9.40 26.42
C MET A 209 22.81 8.19 25.51
N GLY A 210 23.06 6.96 25.98
CA GLY A 210 22.75 5.74 25.22
C GLY A 210 21.27 5.62 24.86
N ARG A 211 20.36 5.96 25.78
CA ARG A 211 18.90 6.01 25.51
C ARG A 211 18.50 7.09 24.51
N LEU A 212 19.17 8.24 24.52
CA LEU A 212 18.91 9.34 23.58
C LEU A 212 19.39 8.99 22.17
N LEU A 213 20.58 8.40 22.05
CA LEU A 213 21.12 7.92 20.78
C LEU A 213 20.26 6.81 20.17
N SER A 214 19.83 5.84 20.99
CA SER A 214 18.94 4.76 20.53
C SER A 214 17.58 5.29 20.07
N ARG A 215 17.00 6.29 20.75
CA ARG A 215 15.76 6.95 20.29
C ARG A 215 15.97 7.74 19.00
N GLY A 216 17.10 8.45 18.88
CA GLY A 216 17.47 9.16 17.65
C GLY A 216 17.71 8.22 16.46
N GLN A 217 18.17 6.99 16.70
CA GLN A 217 18.29 5.95 15.66
C GLN A 217 16.95 5.32 15.28
N ARG A 218 16.01 5.17 16.23
CA ARG A 218 14.69 4.57 15.98
C ARG A 218 13.70 5.50 15.30
N ASN A 219 13.85 6.82 15.47
CA ASN A 219 13.02 7.82 14.80
C ASN A 219 13.56 8.21 13.40
N ARG A 220 14.32 7.30 12.76
CA ARG A 220 14.81 7.44 11.38
C ARG A 220 13.91 6.69 10.41
#